data_AF-A0A3P7FXI6-F1
#
_entry.id   AF-A0A3P7FXI6-F1
#
_cell.length_a   1.000
_cell.length_b   1.000
_cell.length_c   1.000
_cell.angle_alpha   90.00
_cell.angle_beta   90.00
_cell.angle_gamma   90.00
#
_symmetry.space_group_name_H-M   'P 1'
#
loop_
_entity.id
_entity.type
_entity.pdbx_description
1 polymer ?
#
loop_
_entity_poly.entity_id
_entity_poly.type
_entity_poly.pdbx_seq_one_letter_code
_entity_poly.pdbx_strand_id
1 'polypeptide(L)'
;EINKHIEEDDKEIFIIFDSFTVFYDFTNTVSHIPAFMRHLQQFNKNLKIKLVVTFQSKDQISNIILHESDIVIRIKRIGNGFAKDVTGQLYVMERSGEAPFAENIFNYHLSDRSARLFPPGMSRPKL
;
A
#
# COMPACT_ATOMS: atom_id res chain seq x y z
N GLU A 1 -22.45 -11.81 -0.88
CA GLU A 1 -22.91 -10.70 -0.02
C GLU A 1 -22.44 -9.33 -0.48
N ILE A 2 -21.19 -9.16 -0.94
CA ILE A 2 -20.63 -7.87 -1.39
C ILE A 2 -21.56 -7.06 -2.32
N ASN A 3 -22.21 -7.70 -3.30
CA ASN A 3 -23.14 -7.01 -4.22
C ASN A 3 -24.32 -6.31 -3.52
N LYS A 4 -24.70 -6.69 -2.29
CA LYS A 4 -25.78 -6.04 -1.55
C LYS A 4 -25.37 -4.69 -0.94
N HIS A 5 -24.07 -4.41 -0.89
CA HIS A 5 -23.52 -3.19 -0.28
C HIS A 5 -22.92 -2.23 -1.30
N ILE A 6 -23.04 -2.55 -2.59
CA ILE A 6 -22.62 -1.68 -3.67
C ILE A 6 -23.88 -0.94 -4.11
N GLU A 7 -23.89 0.39 -3.92
CA GLU A 7 -25.00 1.20 -4.41
C GLU A 7 -25.03 1.11 -5.95
N GLU A 8 -26.22 1.10 -6.56
CA GLU A 8 -26.35 0.89 -8.00
C GLU A 8 -25.59 1.91 -8.86
N ASP A 9 -25.30 3.08 -8.29
CA ASP A 9 -24.59 4.18 -8.95
C ASP A 9 -23.06 4.14 -8.74
N ASP A 10 -22.55 3.25 -7.88
CA ASP A 10 -21.11 3.13 -7.64
C ASP A 10 -20.42 2.62 -8.91
N LYS A 11 -19.44 3.40 -9.39
CA LYS A 11 -18.60 3.02 -10.54
C LYS A 11 -17.22 2.54 -10.12
N GLU A 12 -16.82 2.84 -8.88
CA GLU A 12 -15.49 2.55 -8.35
C GLU A 12 -15.59 2.08 -6.91
N ILE A 13 -14.87 1.01 -6.59
CA ILE A 13 -14.83 0.43 -5.25
C ILE A 13 -13.39 0.26 -4.83
N PHE A 14 -13.11 0.59 -3.58
CA PHE A 14 -11.84 0.30 -2.93
C PHE A 14 -12.00 -0.90 -2.01
N ILE A 15 -11.18 -1.92 -2.22
CA ILE A 15 -11.10 -3.08 -1.33
C ILE A 15 -9.75 -3.01 -0.63
N ILE A 16 -9.79 -2.86 0.69
CA ILE A 16 -8.61 -2.76 1.53
C ILE A 16 -8.40 -4.08 2.24
N PHE A 17 -7.27 -4.73 1.97
CA PHE A 17 -6.80 -5.87 2.73
C PHE A 17 -5.77 -5.38 3.74
N ASP A 18 -6.19 -5.26 5.00
CA ASP A 18 -5.27 -4.95 6.09
C ASP A 18 -4.57 -6.23 6.59
N SER A 19 -3.25 -6.27 6.44
CA SER A 19 -2.38 -7.43 6.74
C SER A 19 -2.67 -8.66 5.88
N PHE A 20 -2.48 -8.51 4.57
CA PHE A 20 -2.67 -9.58 3.58
C PHE A 20 -1.75 -10.79 3.76
N THR A 21 -0.68 -10.68 4.56
CA THR A 21 0.18 -11.80 4.96
C THR A 21 -0.61 -12.99 5.49
N VAL A 22 -1.73 -12.77 6.20
CA VAL A 22 -2.58 -13.83 6.73
C VAL A 22 -3.19 -14.69 5.61
N PHE A 23 -3.52 -14.08 4.47
CA PHE A 23 -4.05 -14.81 3.32
C PHE A 23 -3.00 -15.71 2.66
N TYR A 24 -1.74 -15.26 2.67
CA TYR A 24 -0.63 -16.09 2.24
C TYR A 24 -0.49 -17.33 3.13
N ASP A 25 -0.53 -17.15 4.44
CA ASP A 25 -0.44 -18.25 5.41
C ASP A 25 -1.57 -19.27 5.20
N PHE A 26 -2.76 -18.81 4.81
CA PHE A 26 -3.89 -19.69 4.52
C PHE A 26 -3.75 -20.49 3.22
N THR A 27 -3.29 -19.84 2.14
CA THR A 27 -3.19 -20.48 0.82
C THR A 27 -1.91 -21.30 0.66
N ASN A 28 -0.88 -21.01 1.46
CA ASN A 28 0.45 -21.61 1.45
C ASN A 28 1.10 -21.70 0.05
N THR A 29 0.62 -20.87 -0.89
CA THR A 29 0.95 -20.96 -2.32
C THR A 29 0.99 -19.56 -2.91
N VAL A 30 2.20 -19.01 -3.11
CA VAL A 30 2.36 -17.62 -3.55
C VAL A 30 1.75 -17.36 -4.93
N SER A 31 1.77 -18.37 -5.82
CA SER A 31 1.24 -18.25 -7.18
C SER A 31 -0.27 -18.03 -7.26
N HIS A 32 -1.03 -18.38 -6.21
CA HIS A 32 -2.47 -18.13 -6.17
C HIS A 32 -2.81 -16.67 -5.89
N ILE A 33 -1.90 -15.89 -5.30
CA ILE A 33 -2.17 -14.52 -4.89
C ILE A 33 -2.48 -13.61 -6.09
N PRO A 34 -1.63 -13.54 -7.14
CA PRO A 34 -1.95 -12.72 -8.32
C PRO A 34 -3.25 -13.15 -9.00
N ALA A 35 -3.48 -14.46 -9.10
CA ALA A 35 -4.68 -15.00 -9.73
C ALA A 35 -5.96 -14.62 -8.96
N PHE A 36 -5.90 -14.65 -7.62
CA PHE A 36 -6.98 -14.20 -6.75
C PHE A 36 -7.24 -12.70 -6.91
N MET A 37 -6.20 -11.87 -6.82
CA MET A 37 -6.34 -10.41 -6.98
C MET A 37 -6.93 -10.03 -8.34
N ARG A 38 -6.46 -10.66 -9.43
CA ARG A 38 -7.01 -10.45 -10.78
C ARG A 38 -8.47 -10.88 -10.88
N HIS A 39 -8.85 -12.02 -10.32
CA HIS A 39 -10.25 -12.43 -10.27
C HIS A 39 -11.12 -11.42 -9.53
N LEU A 40 -10.61 -10.88 -8.42
CA LEU A 40 -11.32 -9.89 -7.62
C LEU A 40 -11.53 -8.59 -8.39
N GLN A 41 -10.50 -8.12 -9.08
CA GLN A 41 -10.58 -6.92 -9.93
C GLN A 41 -11.53 -7.10 -11.13
N GLN A 42 -11.66 -8.32 -11.63
CA GLN A 42 -12.49 -8.65 -12.80
C GLN A 42 -13.88 -9.17 -12.44
N PHE A 43 -14.21 -9.24 -11.15
CA PHE A 43 -15.46 -9.82 -10.66
C PHE A 43 -16.70 -9.15 -11.26
N ASN A 44 -16.65 -7.83 -11.49
CA ASN A 44 -17.70 -7.10 -12.17
C ASN A 44 -17.10 -6.10 -13.16
N LYS A 45 -17.34 -6.31 -14.46
CA LYS A 45 -16.80 -5.48 -15.55
C LYS A 45 -17.30 -4.04 -15.55
N ASN A 46 -18.43 -3.77 -14.90
CA ASN A 46 -19.00 -2.43 -14.81
C ASN A 46 -18.43 -1.64 -13.63
N LEU A 47 -17.68 -2.29 -12.74
CA LEU A 47 -17.09 -1.69 -11.55
C LEU A 47 -15.57 -1.61 -11.69
N LYS A 48 -15.02 -0.41 -11.45
CA LYS A 48 -13.58 -0.24 -11.32
C LYS A 48 -13.18 -0.62 -9.90
N ILE A 49 -12.63 -1.82 -9.72
CA ILE A 49 -12.20 -2.31 -8.42
C ILE A 49 -10.71 -1.96 -8.23
N LYS A 50 -10.41 -1.14 -7.23
CA LYS A 50 -9.07 -0.80 -6.79
C LYS A 50 -8.73 -1.58 -5.52
N LEU A 51 -7.59 -2.26 -5.54
CA LEU A 51 -7.11 -3.04 -4.39
C LEU A 51 -6.04 -2.26 -3.65
N VAL A 52 -6.18 -2.14 -2.34
CA VAL A 52 -5.13 -1.63 -1.45
C VAL A 52 -4.74 -2.74 -0.52
N VAL A 53 -3.46 -3.13 -0.56
CA VAL A 53 -2.97 -4.31 0.14
C VAL A 53 -1.84 -3.88 1.06
N THR A 54 -1.99 -4.13 2.37
CA THR A 54 -0.93 -3.91 3.35
C THR A 54 -0.31 -5.24 3.76
N PHE A 55 1.01 -5.30 3.89
CA PHE A 55 1.76 -6.50 4.31
C PHE A 55 3.13 -6.09 4.87
N GLN A 56 3.78 -6.98 5.61
CA GLN A 56 5.12 -6.70 6.10
C GLN A 56 6.17 -6.90 5.00
N SER A 57 7.12 -5.98 4.91
CA SER A 57 8.14 -6.00 3.83
C SER A 57 9.00 -7.27 3.77
N LYS A 58 9.06 -8.06 4.85
CA LYS A 58 9.86 -9.29 4.94
C LYS A 58 9.13 -10.53 4.43
N ASP A 59 7.85 -10.40 4.08
CA ASP A 59 7.05 -11.54 3.66
C ASP A 59 7.45 -12.00 2.26
N GLN A 60 7.42 -13.31 2.01
CA GLN A 60 7.79 -13.90 0.71
C GLN A 60 6.92 -13.38 -0.45
N ILE A 61 5.69 -12.96 -0.13
CA ILE A 61 4.74 -12.42 -1.09
C ILE A 61 5.11 -11.02 -1.60
N SER A 62 5.97 -10.31 -0.87
CA SER A 62 6.29 -8.91 -1.14
C SER A 62 6.74 -8.72 -2.58
N ASN A 63 7.72 -9.49 -3.06
CA ASN A 63 8.21 -9.37 -4.43
C ASN A 63 7.11 -9.55 -5.47
N ILE A 64 6.25 -10.55 -5.31
CA ILE A 64 5.18 -10.85 -6.27
C ILE A 64 4.14 -9.73 -6.28
N ILE A 65 3.67 -9.28 -5.11
CA ILE A 65 2.69 -8.19 -5.04
C ILE A 65 3.30 -6.88 -5.55
N LEU A 66 4.55 -6.58 -5.19
CA LEU A 66 5.29 -5.41 -5.67
C LEU A 66 5.39 -5.39 -7.20
N HIS A 67 5.56 -6.56 -7.84
CA HIS A 67 5.65 -6.64 -9.30
C HIS A 67 4.33 -6.36 -10.00
N GLU A 68 3.21 -6.72 -9.39
CA GLU A 68 1.85 -6.56 -9.93
C GLU A 68 1.18 -5.24 -9.50
N SER A 69 1.82 -4.44 -8.64
CA SER A 69 1.25 -3.20 -8.10
C SER A 69 1.49 -2.00 -9.02
N ASP A 70 0.44 -1.20 -9.24
CA ASP A 70 0.53 0.10 -9.94
C ASP A 70 1.31 1.13 -9.12
N ILE A 71 1.05 1.17 -7.80
CA ILE A 71 1.68 2.07 -6.84
C ILE A 71 2.16 1.25 -5.65
N VAL A 72 3.40 1.47 -5.24
CA VAL A 72 3.98 0.88 -4.05
C VAL A 72 4.29 1.96 -3.04
N ILE A 73 3.76 1.81 -1.83
CA ILE A 73 4.08 2.67 -0.68
C ILE A 73 4.84 1.82 0.34
N ARG A 74 6.10 2.17 0.63
CA ARG A 74 6.89 1.53 1.69
C ARG A 74 7.02 2.46 2.87
N ILE A 75 6.70 1.94 4.06
CA ILE A 75 6.83 2.67 5.32
C ILE A 75 7.97 2.05 6.12
N LYS A 76 8.96 2.87 6.48
CA LYS A 76 10.11 2.48 7.30
C LYS A 76 10.16 3.35 8.54
N ARG A 77 10.09 2.76 9.73
CA ARG A 77 10.39 3.49 10.97
C ARG A 77 11.89 3.78 11.04
N ILE A 78 12.24 4.99 11.45
CA ILE A 78 13.63 5.34 11.77
C ILE A 78 13.77 5.23 13.28
N GLY A 79 14.72 4.41 13.74
CA GLY A 79 14.94 4.16 15.16
C GLY A 79 15.37 5.40 15.95
N ASN A 80 15.33 5.26 17.27
CA ASN A 80 15.31 6.30 18.32
C ASN A 80 16.49 7.29 18.39
N GLY A 81 17.34 7.38 17.36
CA GLY A 81 18.54 8.23 17.34
C GLY A 81 18.41 9.53 16.53
N PHE A 82 17.43 9.67 15.63
CA PHE A 82 17.52 10.71 14.59
C PHE A 82 16.73 12.00 14.82
N ALA A 83 15.68 12.01 15.65
CA ALA A 83 15.03 13.20 16.23
C ALA A 83 13.74 12.75 16.90
N LYS A 84 13.35 13.35 18.04
CA LYS A 84 11.99 13.19 18.60
C LYS A 84 10.88 13.54 17.60
N ASP A 85 11.24 14.32 16.57
CA ASP A 85 10.30 14.96 15.66
C ASP A 85 10.09 14.17 14.34
N VAL A 86 10.78 13.05 14.12
CA VAL A 86 10.64 12.22 12.92
C VAL A 86 10.35 10.76 13.31
N THR A 87 9.20 10.23 12.90
CA THR A 87 8.82 8.83 13.17
C THR A 87 9.42 7.86 12.15
N GLY A 88 9.54 8.28 10.89
CA GLY A 88 10.11 7.43 9.85
C GLY A 88 10.13 8.05 8.46
N GLN A 89 10.31 7.19 7.47
CA GLN A 89 10.29 7.50 6.04
C GLN A 89 9.20 6.72 5.31
N LEU A 90 8.59 7.41 4.35
CA LEU A 90 7.59 6.90 3.43
C LEU A 90 8.15 7.03 2.01
N TYR A 91 8.26 5.92 1.32
CA TYR A 91 8.71 5.83 -0.07
C TYR A 91 7.51 5.55 -0.95
N VAL A 92 7.29 6.36 -1.98
CA VAL A 92 6.24 6.16 -2.98
C VAL A 92 6.91 5.88 -4.30
N MET A 93 6.61 4.73 -4.89
CA MET A 93 7.06 4.33 -6.21
C MET A 93 5.84 4.12 -7.10
N GLU A 94 5.76 4.85 -8.20
CA GLU A 94 4.72 4.68 -9.22
C GLU A 94 5.30 3.91 -10.41
N ARG A 95 4.63 2.82 -10.81
CA ARG A 95 5.02 2.06 -12.00
C ARG A 95 4.34 2.61 -13.25
N SER A 96 4.77 3.78 -13.69
CA SER A 96 4.33 4.38 -14.96
C SER A 96 5.08 3.79 -16.16
N GLY A 97 5.00 2.47 -16.37
CA GLY A 97 5.40 1.79 -17.61
C GLY A 97 6.90 1.75 -17.98
N GLU A 98 7.69 2.77 -17.63
CA GLU A 98 9.11 2.88 -17.97
C GLU A 98 9.97 2.95 -16.71
N ALA A 99 10.99 2.08 -16.66
CA ALA A 99 12.02 2.12 -15.63
C ALA A 99 13.12 3.12 -16.03
N PRO A 100 13.76 3.84 -15.07
CA PRO A 100 13.60 3.70 -13.62
C PRO A 100 12.33 4.38 -13.09
N PHE A 101 11.65 3.69 -12.17
CA PHE A 101 10.44 4.21 -11.53
C PHE A 101 10.78 5.44 -10.68
N ALA A 102 9.95 6.47 -10.76
CA ALA A 102 10.11 7.64 -9.91
C ALA A 102 9.87 7.24 -8.44
N GLU A 103 10.92 7.32 -7.62
CA GLU A 103 10.84 7.11 -6.18
C GLU A 103 10.77 8.47 -5.47
N ASN A 104 9.64 8.77 -4.85
CA ASN A 104 9.47 9.94 -4.01
C ASN A 104 9.65 9.54 -2.54
N ILE A 105 10.58 10.20 -1.85
CA ILE A 105 10.89 9.94 -0.44
C ILE A 105 10.35 11.08 0.41
N PHE A 106 9.57 10.75 1.43
CA PHE A 106 9.09 11.68 2.45
C PHE A 106 9.52 11.21 3.82
N ASN A 107 9.85 12.15 4.70
CA ASN A 107 9.85 11.89 6.13
C ASN A 107 8.41 12.02 6.65
N TYR A 108 8.07 11.27 7.69
CA TYR A 108 6.79 11.41 8.35
C TYR A 108 6.92 11.50 9.87
N HIS A 109 5.98 12.22 10.47
CA HIS A 109 5.77 12.29 11.90
C HIS A 109 4.35 11.81 12.23
N LEU A 110 4.25 10.82 13.11
CA LEU A 110 3.00 10.37 13.70
C LEU A 110 2.88 10.95 15.10
N SER A 111 1.82 11.71 15.33
CA SER A 111 1.34 12.08 16.66
C SER A 111 0.05 11.32 16.98
N ASP A 112 -0.47 11.49 18.20
CA ASP A 112 -1.68 10.80 18.66
C ASP A 112 -2.91 11.05 17.76
N ARG A 113 -2.94 12.15 17.01
CA ARG A 113 -4.12 12.57 16.20
C ARG A 113 -3.80 12.98 14.77
N SER A 114 -2.54 12.91 14.34
CA SER A 114 -2.20 13.35 12.99
C SER A 114 -0.98 12.61 12.43
N ALA A 115 -1.00 12.43 11.12
CA ALA A 115 0.17 12.05 10.34
C ALA A 115 0.57 13.25 9.48
N ARG A 116 1.85 13.62 9.50
CA ARG A 116 2.39 14.69 8.64
C ARG A 116 3.52 14.15 7.78
N LEU A 117 3.50 14.52 6.50
CA LEU A 117 4.55 14.23 5.52
C LEU A 117 5.35 15.51 5.24
N PHE A 118 6.66 15.38 5.12
CA PHE A 118 7.57 16.49 4.78
C PHE A 118 8.79 15.97 4.02
N PRO A 119 9.41 16.79 3.15
CA PRO A 119 10.57 16.35 2.39
C PRO A 119 11.78 16.07 3.29
N PRO A 120 12.70 15.18 2.88
CA PRO A 120 13.98 14.98 3.54
C PRO A 120 14.76 16.29 3.68
N GLY A 121 15.52 16.44 4.77
CA GLY A 121 16.33 17.64 5.03
C GLY A 121 15.58 18.80 5.70
N MET A 122 14.25 18.76 5.81
CA MET A 122 13.51 19.68 6.69
C MET A 122 13.56 19.21 8.14
N SER A 123 13.99 20.11 9.03
CA SER A 123 14.19 19.84 10.46
C SER A 123 12.92 19.95 11.33
N ARG A 124 11.77 20.31 10.76
CA ARG A 124 10.44 20.28 11.42
C ARG A 124 9.34 20.64 10.42
N PRO A 125 8.27 19.85 10.23
CA PRO A 125 7.00 20.46 9.87
C PRO A 125 6.61 21.38 11.04
N LYS A 126 6.09 22.59 10.80
CA LYS A 126 5.56 23.45 11.87
C LYS A 126 4.49 22.65 12.63
N LEU A 127 4.85 22.07 13.77
CA LEU A 127 3.99 21.21 14.59
C LEU A 127 2.86 22.04 15.18
#